data_AF-A0A1M6WVE4-F1
#
_entry.id   AF-A0A1M6WVE4-F1
#
_cell.length_a   1.000
_cell.length_b   1.000
_cell.length_c   1.000
_cell.angle_alpha   90.00
_cell.angle_beta   90.00
_cell.angle_gamma   90.00
#
_symmetry.space_group_name_H-M   'P 1'
#
loop_
_entity.id
_entity.type
_entity.pdbx_description
1 polymer ?
#
loop_
_entity_poly.entity_id
_entity_poly.type
_entity_poly.pdbx_seq_one_letter_code
_entity_poly.pdbx_strand_id
1 'polypeptide(L)'
;MKKLNFEELVAKSRVKGNLIKLLEGRGKWRIVVSDMFGDAPGIPQDWDSIFDKGIYPIYQKGDTKIKEDVEKALCQMCEKDKDDEIYLVVLIWFYNLYKNKANRTNKAPFKLDEQLLTTKVKETIVVKKEKLLNCHKWTSKNDNLYIKVCQLGELFKKNYGIDFLPDGFEDAKC
;
A
#
# COMPACT_ATOMS: atom_id res chain seq x y z
N MET A 1 28.01 2.25 5.83
CA MET A 1 26.69 2.89 5.60
C MET A 1 26.01 3.11 6.95
N LYS A 2 25.52 4.32 7.24
CA LYS A 2 24.64 4.53 8.42
C LYS A 2 23.37 3.71 8.21
N LYS A 3 23.05 2.82 9.15
CA LYS A 3 21.79 2.07 9.14
C LYS A 3 20.63 3.07 9.21
N LEU A 4 19.69 2.98 8.27
CA LEU A 4 18.53 3.87 8.25
C LEU A 4 17.68 3.64 9.51
N ASN A 5 17.37 4.70 10.24
CA ASN A 5 16.45 4.66 11.38
C ASN A 5 15.02 4.92 10.87
N PHE A 6 14.24 3.85 10.71
CA PHE A 6 12.88 3.93 10.16
C PHE A 6 11.89 4.61 11.11
N GLU A 7 12.02 4.44 12.43
CA GLU A 7 11.18 5.16 13.40
C GLU A 7 11.38 6.67 13.27
N GLU A 8 12.64 7.13 13.25
CA GLU A 8 12.97 8.55 13.10
C GLU A 8 12.52 9.09 11.74
N LEU A 9 12.66 8.29 10.67
CA LEU A 9 12.20 8.64 9.34
C LEU A 9 10.68 8.85 9.30
N VAL A 10 9.91 7.89 9.83
CA VAL A 10 8.45 7.97 9.89
C VAL A 10 8.02 9.16 10.74
N ALA A 11 8.58 9.32 11.94
CA ALA A 11 8.28 10.44 12.83
C ALA A 11 8.56 11.81 12.16
N LYS A 12 9.74 11.99 11.55
CA LYS A 12 10.07 13.23 10.83
C LYS A 12 9.19 13.44 9.60
N SER A 13 8.85 12.39 8.86
CA SER A 13 7.95 12.51 7.72
C SER A 13 6.58 13.00 8.15
N ARG A 14 6.04 12.47 9.25
CA ARG A 14 4.74 12.84 9.81
C ARG A 14 4.72 14.29 10.30
N VAL A 15 5.70 14.68 11.12
CA VAL A 15 5.83 16.06 11.62
C VAL A 15 5.93 17.09 10.48
N LYS A 16 6.56 16.72 9.36
CA LYS A 16 6.71 17.59 8.19
C LYS A 16 5.61 17.45 7.14
N GLY A 17 4.52 16.71 7.42
CA GLY A 17 3.42 16.49 6.48
C GLY A 17 3.82 15.71 5.21
N ASN A 18 4.87 14.88 5.29
CA ASN A 18 5.43 14.11 4.17
C ASN A 18 5.17 12.60 4.29
N LEU A 19 4.29 12.15 5.19
CA LEU A 19 3.98 10.72 5.34
C LEU A 19 3.54 10.09 4.02
N ILE A 20 2.69 10.77 3.24
CA ILE A 20 2.28 10.29 1.92
C ILE A 20 3.48 10.11 0.99
N LYS A 21 4.43 11.06 0.98
CA LYS A 21 5.62 10.97 0.11
C LYS A 21 6.51 9.78 0.49
N LEU A 22 6.61 9.49 1.79
CA LEU A 22 7.28 8.31 2.30
C LEU A 22 6.56 7.03 1.85
N LEU A 23 5.24 6.96 1.93
CA LEU A 23 4.47 5.79 1.51
C LEU A 23 4.51 5.57 0.00
N GLU A 24 4.48 6.63 -0.81
CA GLU A 24 4.61 6.58 -2.27
C GLU A 24 5.99 6.11 -2.74
N GLY A 25 7.05 6.40 -1.97
CA GLY A 25 8.41 5.96 -2.30
C GLY A 25 8.98 6.56 -3.59
N ARG A 26 8.74 7.85 -3.85
CA ARG A 26 9.22 8.51 -5.08
C ARG A 26 10.41 9.43 -4.86
N GLY A 27 11.32 9.46 -5.85
CA GLY A 27 12.52 10.30 -5.81
C GLY A 27 13.35 10.02 -4.55
N LYS A 28 13.65 11.07 -3.77
CA LYS A 28 14.41 10.97 -2.52
C LYS A 28 13.72 10.18 -1.40
N TRP A 29 12.42 9.88 -1.54
CA TRP A 29 11.67 9.09 -0.57
C TRP A 29 11.66 7.59 -0.91
N ARG A 30 12.22 7.20 -2.07
CA ARG A 30 12.35 5.80 -2.45
C ARG A 30 13.37 5.11 -1.57
N ILE A 31 12.95 4.03 -0.94
CA ILE A 31 13.76 3.11 -0.15
C ILE A 31 13.70 1.79 -0.90
N VAL A 32 14.84 1.37 -1.42
CA VAL A 32 14.93 0.16 -2.24
C VAL A 32 15.03 -1.06 -1.32
N VAL A 33 14.20 -2.07 -1.62
CA VAL A 33 14.34 -3.41 -1.06
C VAL A 33 15.51 -4.08 -1.78
N SER A 34 16.61 -4.31 -1.06
CA SER A 34 17.67 -5.19 -1.54
C SER A 34 17.39 -6.61 -1.03
N ASP A 35 17.14 -7.54 -1.95
CA ASP A 35 17.09 -8.96 -1.65
C ASP A 35 18.45 -9.64 -1.95
N MET A 36 18.51 -10.97 -1.83
CA MET A 36 19.74 -11.74 -2.07
C MET A 36 20.22 -11.68 -3.54
N PHE A 37 19.40 -11.19 -4.46
CA PHE A 37 19.66 -11.08 -5.90
C PHE A 37 19.78 -9.63 -6.39
N GLY A 38 19.60 -8.64 -5.52
CA GLY A 38 19.79 -7.22 -5.81
C GLY A 38 18.55 -6.37 -5.51
N ASP A 39 18.43 -5.24 -6.19
CA ASP A 39 17.23 -4.40 -6.11
C ASP A 39 16.04 -5.18 -6.66
N ALA A 40 14.89 -5.20 -5.97
CA ALA A 40 13.67 -5.80 -6.47
C ALA A 40 12.92 -4.79 -7.39
N PRO A 41 13.10 -4.83 -8.73
CA PRO A 41 12.61 -3.77 -9.61
C PRO A 41 11.07 -3.69 -9.69
N GLY A 42 10.37 -4.76 -9.27
CA GLY A 42 8.91 -4.85 -9.24
C GLY A 42 8.25 -4.32 -7.95
N ILE A 43 9.03 -4.00 -6.91
CA ILE A 43 8.51 -3.48 -5.64
C ILE A 43 8.74 -1.96 -5.62
N PRO A 44 7.67 -1.14 -5.59
CA PRO A 44 7.82 0.32 -5.65
C PRO A 44 8.55 0.92 -4.44
N GLN A 45 8.39 0.30 -3.26
CA GLN A 45 8.86 0.83 -1.98
C GLN A 45 9.02 -0.28 -0.92
N ASP A 46 9.98 -0.13 -0.02
CA ASP A 46 10.17 -1.02 1.14
C ASP A 46 9.14 -0.77 2.26
N TRP A 47 7.88 -1.13 2.02
CA TRP A 47 6.82 -1.02 3.03
C TRP A 47 7.05 -1.93 4.23
N ASP A 48 7.68 -3.09 4.03
CA ASP A 48 8.04 -4.02 5.10
C ASP A 48 8.85 -3.30 6.18
N SER A 49 9.96 -2.65 5.81
CA SER A 49 10.77 -1.92 6.77
C SER A 49 10.07 -0.65 7.30
N ILE A 50 9.32 0.08 6.45
CA ILE A 50 8.58 1.28 6.90
C ILE A 50 7.56 0.92 7.99
N PHE A 51 6.84 -0.19 7.82
CA PHE A 51 5.86 -0.63 8.80
C PHE A 51 6.51 -1.31 9.99
N ASP A 52 7.33 -2.35 9.78
CA ASP A 52 7.86 -3.18 10.87
C ASP A 52 8.90 -2.46 11.73
N LYS A 53 9.66 -1.53 11.16
CA LYS A 53 10.72 -0.80 11.87
C LYS A 53 10.38 0.66 12.11
N GLY A 54 9.22 1.14 11.66
CA GLY A 54 8.81 2.53 11.76
C GLY A 54 7.41 2.70 12.36
N ILE A 55 6.38 2.47 11.56
CA ILE A 55 4.97 2.71 11.94
C ILE A 55 4.55 1.85 13.14
N TYR A 56 4.83 0.55 13.12
CA TYR A 56 4.41 -0.38 14.17
C TYR A 56 5.13 -0.12 15.51
N PRO A 57 6.46 0.08 15.56
CA PRO A 57 7.13 0.49 16.80
C PRO A 57 6.60 1.80 17.38
N ILE A 58 6.30 2.81 16.54
CA ILE A 58 5.70 4.08 16.99
C ILE A 58 4.36 3.82 17.67
N TYR A 59 3.50 3.01 17.06
CA TYR A 59 2.21 2.62 17.64
C TYR A 59 2.38 1.89 18.98
N GLN A 60 3.26 0.90 19.04
CA GLN A 60 3.51 0.09 20.24
C GLN A 60 4.10 0.90 21.40
N LYS A 61 4.81 2.00 21.11
CA LYS A 61 5.32 2.96 22.12
C LYS A 61 4.23 3.91 22.65
N GLY A 62 2.99 3.79 22.18
CA GLY A 62 1.83 4.51 22.71
C GLY A 62 1.30 5.62 21.81
N ASP A 63 1.96 5.93 20.69
CA ASP A 63 1.45 6.91 19.71
C ASP A 63 0.46 6.23 18.75
N THR A 64 -0.72 5.91 19.28
CA THR A 64 -1.77 5.18 18.54
C THR A 64 -2.33 5.97 17.35
N LYS A 65 -2.18 7.31 17.36
CA LYS A 65 -2.62 8.21 16.27
C LYS A 65 -1.93 7.92 14.94
N ILE A 66 -0.75 7.28 14.94
CA ILE A 66 -0.08 6.88 13.69
C ILE A 66 -0.96 5.99 12.80
N LYS A 67 -1.84 5.16 13.39
CA LYS A 67 -2.81 4.35 12.64
C LYS A 67 -3.72 5.26 11.80
N GLU A 68 -4.37 6.23 12.43
CA GLU A 68 -5.28 7.16 11.76
C GLU A 68 -4.54 7.99 10.71
N ASP A 69 -3.29 8.38 10.97
CA ASP A 69 -2.49 9.16 10.03
C ASP A 69 -2.12 8.34 8.78
N VAL A 70 -1.88 7.03 8.94
CA VAL A 70 -1.70 6.12 7.80
C VAL A 70 -3.01 5.97 7.03
N GLU A 71 -4.14 5.76 7.70
CA GLU A 71 -5.46 5.65 7.05
C GLU A 71 -5.81 6.92 6.26
N LYS A 72 -5.62 8.09 6.87
CA LYS A 72 -5.78 9.39 6.20
C LYS A 72 -4.85 9.53 5.00
N ALA A 73 -3.58 9.13 5.14
CA ALA A 73 -2.61 9.19 4.04
C ALA A 73 -3.04 8.29 2.86
N LEU A 74 -3.55 7.08 3.11
CA LEU A 74 -4.04 6.18 2.07
C LEU A 74 -5.29 6.75 1.37
N CYS A 75 -6.24 7.31 2.13
CA CYS A 75 -7.39 8.00 1.53
C CYS A 75 -6.96 9.19 0.65
N GLN A 76 -5.99 9.99 1.10
CA GLN A 76 -5.45 11.11 0.32
C GLN A 76 -4.69 10.64 -0.92
N MET A 77 -4.05 9.47 -0.89
CA MET A 77 -3.44 8.87 -2.09
C MET A 77 -4.51 8.48 -3.13
N CYS A 78 -5.66 7.94 -2.69
CA CYS A 78 -6.78 7.65 -3.58
C CYS A 78 -7.29 8.90 -4.33
N GLU A 79 -7.25 10.08 -3.69
CA GLU A 79 -7.70 11.36 -4.26
C GLU A 79 -6.70 12.02 -5.24
N LYS A 80 -5.43 11.60 -5.24
CA LYS A 80 -4.40 12.22 -6.09
C LYS A 80 -4.60 11.91 -7.56
N ASP A 81 -4.34 12.89 -8.43
CA ASP A 81 -4.43 12.70 -9.87
C ASP A 81 -3.17 12.05 -10.47
N LYS A 82 -2.91 10.79 -10.09
CA LYS A 82 -1.81 9.98 -10.61
C LYS A 82 -2.28 8.55 -10.87
N ASP A 83 -1.81 8.00 -11.98
CA ASP A 83 -2.34 6.76 -12.56
C ASP A 83 -2.04 5.51 -11.72
N ASP A 84 -1.01 5.57 -10.86
CA ASP A 84 -0.51 4.44 -10.09
C ASP A 84 -0.85 4.46 -8.59
N GLU A 85 -1.48 5.51 -8.07
CA GLU A 85 -1.69 5.69 -6.63
C GLU A 85 -2.53 4.58 -6.01
N ILE A 86 -3.62 4.21 -6.68
CA ILE A 86 -4.53 3.19 -6.18
C ILE A 86 -3.85 1.83 -6.08
N TYR A 87 -2.96 1.50 -7.01
CA TYR A 87 -2.17 0.28 -6.95
C TYR A 87 -1.24 0.28 -5.72
N LEU A 88 -0.58 1.42 -5.43
CA LEU A 88 0.24 1.56 -4.22
C LEU A 88 -0.60 1.42 -2.95
N VAL A 89 -1.78 2.04 -2.90
CA VAL A 89 -2.72 1.93 -1.76
C VAL A 89 -3.10 0.47 -1.51
N VAL A 90 -3.49 -0.26 -2.57
CA VAL A 90 -3.89 -1.67 -2.45
C VAL A 90 -2.72 -2.54 -1.99
N LEU A 91 -1.49 -2.29 -2.46
CA LEU A 91 -0.29 -3.00 -1.99
C LEU A 91 0.02 -2.73 -0.51
N ILE A 92 -0.04 -1.47 -0.07
CA ILE A 92 0.16 -1.10 1.33
C ILE A 92 -0.90 -1.75 2.22
N TRP A 93 -2.16 -1.73 1.79
CA TRP A 93 -3.24 -2.36 2.51
C TRP A 93 -3.08 -3.88 2.56
N PHE A 94 -2.70 -4.51 1.45
CA PHE A 94 -2.39 -5.94 1.37
C PHE A 94 -1.30 -6.33 2.37
N TYR A 95 -0.24 -5.54 2.48
CA TYR A 95 0.83 -5.77 3.46
C TYR A 95 0.27 -5.85 4.89
N ASN A 96 -0.57 -4.87 5.29
CA ASN A 96 -1.20 -4.88 6.61
C ASN A 96 -2.08 -6.11 6.82
N LEU A 97 -2.91 -6.48 5.84
CA LEU A 97 -3.76 -7.67 5.91
C LEU A 97 -2.95 -8.96 6.02
N TYR A 98 -1.90 -9.09 5.20
CA TYR A 98 -0.98 -10.23 5.24
C TYR A 98 -0.32 -10.40 6.61
N LYS A 99 0.09 -9.31 7.26
CA LYS A 99 0.64 -9.32 8.62
C LYS A 99 -0.40 -9.68 9.68
N ASN A 100 -1.68 -9.43 9.44
CA ASN A 100 -2.78 -9.74 10.37
C ASN A 100 -3.30 -11.19 10.29
N LYS A 101 -2.76 -12.03 9.40
CA LYS A 101 -3.16 -13.46 9.31
C LYS A 101 -2.88 -14.21 10.62
N ALA A 102 -3.80 -15.11 10.99
CA ALA A 102 -3.78 -15.81 12.27
C ALA A 102 -2.50 -16.64 12.51
N ASN A 103 -1.92 -17.20 11.45
CA ASN A 103 -0.73 -18.06 11.47
C ASN A 103 0.61 -17.31 11.44
N ARG A 104 0.62 -15.97 11.52
CA ARG A 104 1.85 -15.17 11.53
C ARG A 104 2.33 -14.97 12.97
N THR A 105 3.64 -15.12 13.17
CA THR A 105 4.31 -14.87 14.46
C THR A 105 4.54 -13.39 14.71
N ASN A 106 4.84 -12.62 13.67
CA ASN A 106 5.04 -11.17 13.73
C ASN A 106 3.79 -10.44 13.22
N LYS A 107 2.72 -10.45 14.03
CA LYS A 107 1.43 -9.83 13.70
C LYS A 107 1.53 -8.31 13.72
N ALA A 108 0.78 -7.65 12.85
CA ALA A 108 0.64 -6.19 12.93
C ALA A 108 -0.01 -5.81 14.28
N PRO A 109 0.45 -4.74 14.95
CA PRO A 109 -0.14 -4.26 16.21
C PRO A 109 -1.50 -3.60 16.00
N PHE A 110 -1.91 -3.32 14.76
CA PHE A 110 -3.23 -2.83 14.41
C PHE A 110 -3.65 -3.30 13.01
N LYS A 111 -4.96 -3.33 12.81
CA LYS A 111 -5.61 -3.44 11.50
C LYS A 111 -5.96 -2.05 10.99
N LEU A 112 -5.78 -1.83 9.69
CA LEU A 112 -6.35 -0.66 9.03
C LEU A 112 -7.88 -0.80 8.95
N ASP A 113 -8.58 0.33 8.87
CA ASP A 113 -10.03 0.38 8.69
C ASP A 113 -10.44 -0.20 7.33
N GLU A 114 -10.86 -1.47 7.35
CA GLU A 114 -11.23 -2.23 6.15
C GLU A 114 -12.46 -1.64 5.46
N GLN A 115 -13.44 -1.11 6.19
CA GLN A 115 -14.66 -0.55 5.62
C GLN A 115 -14.37 0.78 4.90
N LEU A 116 -13.58 1.64 5.54
CA LEU A 116 -13.13 2.91 4.96
C LEU A 116 -12.34 2.67 3.68
N LEU A 117 -11.34 1.78 3.73
CA LEU A 117 -10.48 1.49 2.58
C LEU A 117 -11.24 0.79 1.47
N THR A 118 -12.13 -0.15 1.77
CA THR A 118 -13.00 -0.81 0.77
C THR A 118 -13.80 0.24 -0.01
N THR A 119 -14.48 1.14 0.71
CA THR A 119 -15.30 2.19 0.10
C THR A 119 -14.46 3.10 -0.78
N LYS A 120 -13.34 3.63 -0.25
CA LYS A 120 -12.50 4.56 -1.00
C LYS A 120 -11.81 3.93 -2.19
N VAL A 121 -11.34 2.70 -2.06
CA VAL A 121 -10.68 1.98 -3.16
C VAL A 121 -11.69 1.67 -4.27
N LYS A 122 -12.88 1.14 -3.93
CA LYS A 122 -13.93 0.82 -4.90
C LYS A 122 -14.36 2.06 -5.71
N GLU A 123 -14.64 3.19 -5.04
CA GLU A 123 -14.95 4.47 -5.69
C GLU A 123 -13.83 4.93 -6.64
N THR A 124 -12.59 4.86 -6.17
CA THR A 124 -11.42 5.35 -6.91
C THR A 124 -11.13 4.52 -8.15
N ILE A 125 -11.31 3.19 -8.06
CA ILE A 125 -11.12 2.28 -9.19
C ILE A 125 -12.09 2.63 -10.32
N VAL A 126 -13.36 2.92 -10.02
CA VAL A 126 -14.36 3.33 -11.02
C VAL A 126 -13.91 4.60 -11.73
N VAL A 127 -13.51 5.63 -10.97
CA VAL A 127 -13.10 6.93 -11.52
C VAL A 127 -11.81 6.82 -12.35
N LYS A 128 -10.85 5.97 -11.94
CA LYS A 128 -9.51 5.89 -12.53
C LYS A 128 -9.32 4.75 -13.52
N LYS A 129 -10.39 4.04 -13.91
CA LYS A 129 -10.31 2.85 -14.78
C LYS A 129 -9.44 3.06 -16.02
N GLU A 130 -9.71 4.11 -16.80
CA GLU A 130 -8.93 4.40 -18.03
C GLU A 130 -7.45 4.66 -17.75
N LYS A 131 -7.13 5.37 -16.67
CA LYS A 131 -5.73 5.63 -16.28
C LYS A 131 -5.01 4.34 -15.89
N LEU A 132 -5.70 3.43 -15.21
CA LEU A 132 -5.15 2.13 -14.82
C LEU A 132 -4.94 1.20 -16.02
N LEU A 133 -5.86 1.22 -16.99
CA LEU A 133 -5.74 0.42 -18.21
C LEU A 133 -4.53 0.81 -19.06
N ASN A 134 -4.14 2.09 -19.02
CA ASN A 134 -3.02 2.65 -19.78
C ASN A 134 -1.70 2.71 -18.97
N CYS A 135 -1.70 2.30 -17.70
CA CYS A 135 -0.50 2.34 -16.85
C CYS A 135 0.18 0.97 -16.76
N HIS A 136 1.42 0.89 -17.25
CA HIS A 136 2.23 -0.35 -17.28
C HIS A 136 3.42 -0.32 -16.31
N LYS A 137 3.34 0.50 -15.25
CA LYS A 137 4.42 0.58 -14.25
C LYS A 137 4.47 -0.70 -13.42
N TRP A 138 5.68 -1.21 -13.17
CA TRP A 138 5.93 -2.40 -12.34
C TRP A 138 5.17 -3.66 -12.80
N THR A 139 4.80 -3.71 -14.08
CA THR A 139 4.13 -4.86 -14.70
C THR A 139 5.02 -5.51 -15.77
N SER A 140 4.62 -6.69 -16.23
CA SER A 140 5.22 -7.32 -17.41
C SER A 140 4.70 -6.65 -18.70
N LYS A 141 5.36 -6.88 -19.85
CA LYS A 141 5.09 -6.18 -21.13
C LYS A 141 3.62 -6.18 -21.60
N ASN A 142 2.78 -7.09 -21.12
CA ASN A 142 1.39 -7.24 -21.55
C ASN A 142 0.36 -6.93 -20.45
N ASP A 143 0.81 -6.57 -19.24
CA ASP A 143 -0.06 -6.29 -18.10
C ASP A 143 -0.17 -4.78 -17.88
N ASN A 144 -1.33 -4.33 -17.39
CA ASN A 144 -1.53 -2.98 -16.87
C ASN A 144 -1.89 -3.02 -15.38
N LEU A 145 -1.87 -1.86 -14.72
CA LEU A 145 -2.18 -1.76 -13.30
C LEU A 145 -3.63 -2.12 -12.98
N TYR A 146 -4.55 -1.98 -13.93
CA TYR A 146 -5.94 -2.42 -13.76
C TYR A 146 -6.01 -3.92 -13.48
N ILE A 147 -5.38 -4.75 -14.33
CA ILE A 147 -5.29 -6.20 -14.15
C ILE A 147 -4.64 -6.54 -12.80
N LYS A 148 -3.58 -5.84 -12.41
CA LYS A 148 -2.92 -6.08 -11.10
C LYS A 148 -3.82 -5.76 -9.91
N VAL A 149 -4.57 -4.67 -9.97
CA VAL A 149 -5.54 -4.33 -8.93
C VAL A 149 -6.64 -5.38 -8.84
N CYS A 150 -7.12 -5.90 -9.97
CA CYS A 150 -8.12 -6.96 -9.97
C CYS A 150 -7.58 -8.29 -9.40
N GLN A 151 -6.37 -8.70 -9.78
CA GLN A 151 -5.71 -9.88 -9.20
C GLN A 151 -5.55 -9.76 -7.68
N LEU A 152 -5.24 -8.55 -7.18
CA LEU A 152 -5.23 -8.26 -5.75
C LEU A 152 -6.65 -8.29 -5.16
N GLY A 153 -7.66 -7.76 -5.84
CA GLY A 153 -9.06 -7.82 -5.40
C GLY A 153 -9.55 -9.26 -5.20
N GLU A 154 -9.29 -10.15 -6.16
CA GLU A 154 -9.60 -11.58 -6.03
C GLU A 154 -8.86 -12.23 -4.86
N LEU A 155 -7.60 -11.85 -4.64
CA LEU A 155 -6.83 -12.31 -3.49
C LEU A 155 -7.43 -11.82 -2.17
N PHE A 156 -7.91 -10.58 -2.11
CA PHE A 156 -8.57 -9.99 -0.94
C PHE A 156 -9.86 -10.73 -0.62
N LYS A 157 -10.71 -10.94 -1.63
CA LYS A 157 -11.98 -11.67 -1.50
C LYS A 157 -11.75 -13.09 -1.01
N LYS A 158 -10.87 -13.83 -1.68
CA LYS A 158 -10.59 -15.24 -1.37
C LYS A 158 -9.95 -15.46 0.00
N ASN A 159 -8.97 -14.64 0.36
CA ASN A 159 -8.15 -14.91 1.54
C ASN A 159 -8.55 -14.11 2.78
N TYR A 160 -9.33 -13.04 2.61
CA TYR A 160 -9.64 -12.09 3.68
C TYR A 160 -11.14 -11.74 3.74
N GLY A 161 -11.96 -12.16 2.76
CA GLY A 161 -13.39 -11.86 2.74
C GLY A 161 -13.72 -10.40 2.45
N ILE A 162 -12.76 -9.65 1.88
CA ILE A 162 -12.88 -8.22 1.57
C ILE A 162 -13.12 -8.09 0.06
N ASP A 163 -14.25 -7.49 -0.33
CA ASP A 163 -14.58 -7.23 -1.72
C ASP A 163 -14.59 -5.72 -2.00
N PHE A 164 -13.53 -5.24 -2.63
CA PHE A 164 -13.40 -3.84 -3.06
C PHE A 164 -13.57 -3.67 -4.58
N LEU A 165 -13.82 -4.75 -5.33
CA LEU A 165 -13.99 -4.65 -6.77
C LEU A 165 -15.38 -4.09 -7.09
N PRO A 166 -15.51 -3.18 -8.06
CA PRO A 166 -16.81 -2.71 -8.51
C PRO A 166 -17.62 -3.81 -9.20
N ASP A 167 -18.95 -3.72 -9.15
CA ASP A 167 -19.82 -4.74 -9.74
C ASP A 167 -19.64 -4.75 -11.28
N GLY A 168 -19.58 -5.93 -11.89
CA GLY A 168 -19.27 -6.08 -13.32
C GLY A 168 -17.78 -5.91 -13.70
N PHE A 169 -16.87 -5.91 -12.72
CA PHE A 169 -15.42 -5.95 -12.98
C PHE A 169 -14.88 -7.32 -13.40
N GLU A 170 -15.70 -8.37 -13.33
CA GLU A 170 -15.32 -9.77 -13.55
C GLU A 170 -15.07 -10.10 -15.04
N ASP A 171 -15.56 -9.26 -15.97
CA ASP A 171 -15.49 -9.50 -17.43
C ASP A 171 -14.16 -9.12 -18.09
N ALA A 172 -13.32 -8.35 -17.39
CA ALA A 172 -11.94 -8.16 -17.82
C ALA A 172 -11.15 -9.38 -17.37
N LYS A 173 -10.76 -10.27 -18.31
CA LYS A 173 -9.89 -11.42 -18.01
C LYS A 173 -8.71 -10.99 -17.11
N CYS A 174 -8.84 -11.27 -15.82
CA CYS A 174 -7.80 -11.10 -14.81
C CYS A 174 -6.87 -12.31 -14.76
#